data_AF-A0A520Z5S4-F1
#
_entry.id   AF-A0A520Z5S4-F1
#
_cell.length_a   1.000
_cell.length_b   1.000
_cell.length_c   1.000
_cell.angle_alpha   90.00
_cell.angle_beta   90.00
_cell.angle_gamma   90.00
#
_symmetry.space_group_name_H-M   'P 1'
#
loop_
_entity.id
_entity.type
_entity.pdbx_description
1 polymer ?
#
loop_
_entity_poly.entity_id
_entity_poly.type
_entity_poly.pdbx_seq_one_letter_code
_entity_poly.pdbx_strand_id
1 'polypeptide(L)'
;AQRYAGVLKLVRKTSNWDVSNPDAARGVSAYYCHNSYVAQVLDMEMEGNTPKITDVYSAVDCGIVVNPDAATNMVEGGIIDGIGCAMYSELTFKDGAPEQSNFDGYRLIRHSEAPESIKVDFVKSNIDPTGLGEPPFPPIMGAVANALYKATGKRHYHQPFNKHIKSVTTDFKT
;
A
#
# COMPACT_ATOMS: atom_id res chain seq x y z
N ALA A 1 -3.44 -15.75 15.73
CA ALA A 1 -3.82 -16.59 14.58
C ALA A 1 -5.23 -16.29 14.06
N GLN A 2 -6.29 -16.42 14.88
CA GLN A 2 -7.68 -16.23 14.41
C GLN A 2 -7.98 -14.81 13.89
N ARG A 3 -7.61 -13.75 14.62
CA ARG A 3 -7.81 -12.34 14.18
C ARG A 3 -7.09 -12.03 12.87
N TYR A 4 -5.84 -12.48 12.75
CA TYR A 4 -5.04 -12.38 11.51
C TYR A 4 -5.73 -13.08 10.32
N ALA A 5 -6.25 -14.29 10.53
CA ALA A 5 -7.02 -14.99 9.51
C ALA A 5 -8.35 -14.27 9.21
N GLY A 6 -8.95 -13.61 10.21
CA GLY A 6 -10.16 -12.80 10.08
C GLY A 6 -9.98 -11.66 9.10
N VAL A 7 -8.95 -10.83 9.28
CA VAL A 7 -8.66 -9.71 8.36
C VAL A 7 -8.31 -10.19 6.95
N LEU A 8 -7.56 -11.29 6.81
CA LEU A 8 -7.26 -11.88 5.49
C LEU A 8 -8.51 -12.41 4.78
N LYS A 9 -9.42 -13.07 5.50
CA LYS A 9 -10.70 -13.54 4.95
C LYS A 9 -11.60 -12.37 4.55
N LEU A 10 -11.65 -11.33 5.38
CA LEU A 10 -12.44 -10.13 5.11
C LEU A 10 -11.91 -9.42 3.87
N VAL A 11 -10.61 -9.10 3.80
CA VAL A 11 -10.05 -8.40 2.65
C VAL A 11 -10.18 -9.21 1.36
N ARG A 12 -10.03 -10.54 1.41
CA ARG A 12 -10.25 -11.44 0.27
C ARG A 12 -11.67 -11.30 -0.30
N LYS A 13 -12.68 -11.24 0.58
CA LYS A 13 -14.08 -11.02 0.18
C LYS A 13 -14.26 -9.61 -0.38
N THR A 14 -13.77 -8.60 0.33
CA THR A 14 -13.93 -7.18 -0.01
C THR A 14 -13.32 -6.83 -1.36
N SER A 15 -12.15 -7.39 -1.68
CA SER A 15 -11.43 -7.17 -2.94
C SER A 15 -11.95 -8.04 -4.09
N ASN A 16 -13.01 -8.82 -3.88
CA ASN A 16 -13.47 -9.85 -4.80
C ASN A 16 -12.30 -10.72 -5.33
N TRP A 17 -11.43 -11.20 -4.42
CA TRP A 17 -10.19 -11.88 -4.78
C TRP A 17 -10.39 -13.03 -5.79
N ASP A 18 -11.48 -13.77 -5.62
CA ASP A 18 -11.79 -14.96 -6.40
C ASP A 18 -12.37 -14.64 -7.79
N VAL A 19 -12.75 -13.39 -8.04
CA VAL A 19 -13.11 -12.93 -9.37
C VAL A 19 -11.82 -12.47 -10.05
N SER A 20 -11.38 -13.24 -11.04
CA SER A 20 -10.18 -12.93 -11.82
C SER A 20 -10.36 -11.58 -12.52
N ASN A 21 -9.56 -10.58 -12.15
CA ASN A 21 -9.25 -9.45 -13.02
C ASN A 21 -7.88 -9.73 -13.66
N PRO A 22 -7.85 -10.33 -14.87
CA PRO A 22 -6.59 -10.72 -15.51
C PRO A 22 -5.69 -9.53 -15.85
N ASP A 23 -6.26 -8.33 -15.94
CA ASP A 23 -5.55 -7.10 -16.34
C ASP A 23 -4.91 -6.38 -15.15
N ALA A 24 -5.36 -6.67 -13.91
CA ALA A 24 -4.81 -6.05 -12.70
C ALA A 24 -3.67 -6.89 -12.09
N ALA A 25 -2.52 -6.25 -11.88
CA ALA A 25 -1.43 -6.77 -11.08
C ALA A 25 -1.75 -6.64 -9.59
N ARG A 26 -2.31 -7.71 -9.03
CA ARG A 26 -2.77 -7.73 -7.64
C ARG A 26 -1.67 -8.11 -6.65
N GLY A 27 -1.53 -7.31 -5.59
CA GLY A 27 -0.64 -7.54 -4.46
C GLY A 27 -1.41 -7.65 -3.13
N VAL A 28 -0.87 -8.40 -2.18
CA VAL A 28 -1.48 -8.55 -0.84
C VAL A 28 -0.41 -8.54 0.23
N SER A 29 -0.73 -7.97 1.39
CA SER A 29 0.14 -7.97 2.58
C SER A 29 -0.71 -7.79 3.83
N ALA A 30 -0.16 -8.19 4.98
CA ALA A 30 -0.84 -8.02 6.25
C ALA A 30 0.17 -7.78 7.37
N TYR A 31 -0.22 -7.00 8.36
CA TYR A 31 0.63 -6.57 9.45
C TYR A 31 -0.11 -6.56 10.79
N TYR A 32 0.64 -6.68 11.88
CA TYR A 32 0.14 -6.58 13.25
C TYR A 32 1.04 -5.65 14.05
N CYS A 33 0.43 -4.62 14.64
CA CYS A 33 1.04 -3.76 15.65
C CYS A 33 -0.04 -3.09 16.50
N HIS A 34 0.33 -2.56 17.67
CA HIS A 34 -0.59 -1.89 18.62
C HIS A 34 -1.87 -2.67 18.93
N ASN A 35 -1.78 -4.01 18.98
CA ASN A 35 -2.90 -4.93 19.19
C ASN A 35 -3.99 -4.94 18.09
N SER A 36 -3.72 -4.30 16.96
CA SER A 36 -4.56 -4.28 15.78
C SER A 36 -3.97 -5.13 14.65
N TYR A 37 -4.85 -5.72 13.86
CA TYR A 37 -4.48 -6.52 12.68
C TYR A 37 -4.99 -5.81 11.44
N VAL A 38 -4.16 -5.71 10.40
CA VAL A 38 -4.55 -5.11 9.12
C VAL A 38 -4.10 -6.02 7.99
N ALA A 39 -4.98 -6.23 7.01
CA ALA A 39 -4.64 -6.86 5.74
C ALA A 39 -5.10 -5.96 4.59
N GLN A 40 -4.24 -5.80 3.58
CA GLN A 40 -4.50 -4.96 2.43
C GLN A 40 -4.27 -5.71 1.14
N VAL A 41 -5.17 -5.52 0.18
CA VAL A 41 -5.06 -5.94 -1.22
C VAL A 41 -4.96 -4.68 -2.05
N LEU A 42 -4.03 -4.66 -3.00
CA LEU A 42 -3.80 -3.56 -3.92
C LEU A 42 -3.88 -4.06 -5.35
N ASP A 43 -4.63 -3.35 -6.19
CA ASP A 43 -4.68 -3.53 -7.63
C ASP A 43 -3.91 -2.43 -8.34
N MET A 44 -3.19 -2.82 -9.39
CA MET A 44 -2.31 -1.96 -10.14
C MET A 44 -2.36 -2.30 -11.62
N GLU A 45 -2.30 -1.27 -12.44
CA GLU A 45 -2.10 -1.37 -13.89
C GLU A 45 -0.75 -0.76 -14.26
N MET A 46 -0.20 -1.16 -15.39
CA MET A 46 1.03 -0.59 -15.94
C MET A 46 0.69 0.27 -17.16
N GLU A 47 0.90 1.58 -17.03
CA GLU A 47 0.86 2.51 -18.16
C GLU A 47 2.29 2.63 -18.72
N GLY A 48 2.62 1.73 -19.65
CA GLY A 48 3.99 1.52 -20.10
C GLY A 48 4.87 1.02 -18.95
N ASN A 49 5.82 1.84 -18.49
CA ASN A 49 6.70 1.53 -17.35
C ASN A 49 6.29 2.27 -16.07
N THR A 50 5.10 2.87 -16.04
CA THR A 50 4.59 3.61 -14.88
C THR A 50 3.51 2.77 -14.19
N PRO A 51 3.71 2.37 -12.93
CA PRO A 51 2.65 1.72 -12.17
C PRO A 51 1.58 2.75 -11.79
N LYS A 52 0.33 2.40 -12.03
CA LYS A 52 -0.84 3.16 -11.61
C LYS A 52 -1.67 2.29 -10.66
N ILE A 53 -1.88 2.77 -9.45
CA ILE A 53 -2.65 2.05 -8.43
C ILE A 53 -4.13 2.39 -8.63
N THR A 54 -4.96 1.40 -8.92
CA THR A 54 -6.39 1.62 -9.16
C THR A 54 -7.15 1.52 -7.84
N ASP A 55 -7.04 0.38 -7.15
CA ASP A 55 -7.85 0.07 -5.98
C ASP A 55 -6.99 -0.40 -4.82
N VAL A 56 -7.35 0.03 -3.61
CA VAL A 56 -6.85 -0.55 -2.37
C VAL A 56 -8.01 -0.99 -1.49
N TYR A 57 -7.97 -2.25 -1.05
CA TYR A 57 -8.92 -2.83 -0.12
C TYR A 57 -8.22 -3.08 1.20
N SER A 58 -8.76 -2.58 2.30
CA SER A 58 -8.19 -2.71 3.63
C SER A 58 -9.19 -3.36 4.58
N ALA A 59 -8.78 -4.43 5.24
CA ALA A 59 -9.53 -5.03 6.34
C ALA A 59 -8.78 -4.79 7.65
N VAL A 60 -9.48 -4.25 8.65
CA VAL A 60 -8.89 -3.85 9.92
C VAL A 60 -9.63 -4.52 11.09
N ASP A 61 -8.88 -5.08 12.03
CA ASP A 61 -9.39 -5.53 13.31
C ASP A 61 -8.69 -4.77 14.42
N CYS A 62 -9.32 -3.69 14.90
CA CYS A 62 -8.86 -2.85 16.01
C CYS A 62 -9.79 -2.91 17.24
N GLY A 63 -10.52 -4.03 17.39
CA GLY A 63 -11.55 -4.14 18.42
C GLY A 63 -12.79 -3.31 18.07
N ILE A 64 -13.42 -2.71 19.07
CA ILE A 64 -14.55 -1.79 18.88
C ILE A 64 -14.08 -0.52 18.18
N VAL A 65 -14.69 -0.22 17.03
CA VAL A 65 -14.46 1.04 16.31
C VAL A 65 -15.25 2.15 16.98
N VAL A 66 -14.56 3.04 17.71
CA VAL A 66 -15.18 4.12 18.50
C VAL A 66 -15.79 5.20 17.60
N ASN A 67 -15.06 5.63 16.57
CA ASN A 67 -15.51 6.61 15.58
C ASN A 67 -15.23 6.07 14.17
N PRO A 68 -16.24 5.50 13.48
CA PRO A 68 -16.06 4.88 12.17
C PRO A 68 -15.55 5.83 11.09
N ASP A 69 -15.96 7.09 11.10
CA ASP A 69 -15.56 8.09 10.10
C ASP A 69 -14.07 8.44 10.26
N ALA A 70 -13.66 8.84 11.47
CA ALA A 70 -12.27 9.15 11.76
C ALA A 70 -11.36 7.92 11.59
N ALA A 71 -11.84 6.73 11.95
CA ALA A 71 -11.10 5.48 11.75
C ALA A 71 -10.89 5.18 10.26
N THR A 72 -11.91 5.40 9.42
CA THR A 72 -11.80 5.22 7.96
C THR A 72 -10.78 6.19 7.38
N ASN A 73 -10.90 7.47 7.70
CA ASN A 73 -9.95 8.51 7.26
C ASN A 73 -8.50 8.21 7.70
N MET A 74 -8.31 7.65 8.89
CA MET A 74 -6.98 7.25 9.39
C MET A 74 -6.37 6.11 8.58
N VAL A 75 -7.18 5.13 8.20
CA VAL A 75 -6.75 4.01 7.35
C VAL A 75 -6.41 4.49 5.95
N GLU A 76 -7.26 5.32 5.34
CA GLU A 76 -7.05 5.89 4.01
C GLU A 76 -5.78 6.75 3.96
N GLY A 77 -5.60 7.64 4.94
CA GLY A 77 -4.39 8.46 5.05
C GLY A 77 -3.12 7.61 5.20
N GLY A 78 -3.15 6.59 6.07
CA GLY A 78 -2.02 5.68 6.25
C GLY A 78 -1.66 4.87 5.00
N ILE A 79 -2.67 4.48 4.20
CA ILE A 79 -2.47 3.82 2.90
C ILE A 79 -1.78 4.77 1.92
N ILE A 80 -2.28 5.99 1.77
CA ILE A 80 -1.73 6.98 0.84
C ILE A 80 -0.29 7.33 1.20
N ASP A 81 -0.03 7.59 2.48
CA ASP A 81 1.31 7.92 2.98
C ASP A 81 2.27 6.73 2.83
N GLY A 82 1.81 5.51 3.13
CA GLY A 82 2.60 4.29 2.96
C GLY A 82 2.96 4.01 1.49
N ILE A 83 2.05 4.26 0.55
CA ILE A 83 2.35 4.21 -0.89
C ILE A 83 3.40 5.27 -1.24
N GLY A 84 3.24 6.50 -0.75
CA GLY A 84 4.17 7.59 -1.00
C GLY A 84 5.58 7.29 -0.51
N CYS A 85 5.69 6.73 0.70
CA CYS A 85 6.96 6.31 1.27
C CYS A 85 7.60 5.17 0.45
N ALA A 86 6.83 4.15 0.06
CA ALA A 86 7.33 3.06 -0.77
C ALA A 86 7.77 3.51 -2.17
N MET A 87 7.14 4.55 -2.72
CA MET A 87 7.33 4.95 -4.11
C MET A 87 8.22 6.17 -4.32
N TYR A 88 8.38 7.09 -3.37
CA TYR A 88 8.94 8.42 -3.67
C TYR A 88 9.84 9.06 -2.61
N SER A 89 9.55 8.86 -1.32
CA SER A 89 10.07 9.69 -0.21
C SER A 89 11.50 9.36 0.22
N GLU A 90 12.44 9.44 -0.71
CA GLU A 90 13.87 9.30 -0.42
C GLU A 90 14.48 10.61 0.11
N LEU A 91 15.30 10.48 1.14
CA LEU A 91 16.17 11.54 1.66
C LEU A 91 17.63 11.09 1.49
N THR A 92 18.36 11.75 0.59
CA THR A 92 19.78 11.44 0.34
C THR A 92 20.70 12.32 1.19
N PHE A 93 21.91 11.83 1.43
CA PHE A 93 22.90 12.51 2.26
C PHE A 93 24.22 12.64 1.53
N LYS A 94 24.82 13.83 1.62
CA LYS A 94 26.16 14.13 1.12
C LYS A 94 26.94 14.86 2.20
N ASP A 95 28.16 14.40 2.47
CA ASP A 95 29.05 14.98 3.49
C ASP A 95 28.39 15.14 4.88
N GLY A 96 27.50 14.20 5.23
CA GLY A 96 26.77 14.18 6.49
C GLY A 96 25.54 15.10 6.56
N ALA A 97 25.18 15.79 5.47
CA ALA A 97 24.02 16.66 5.40
C ALA A 97 22.95 16.11 4.43
N PRO A 98 21.64 16.28 4.73
CA PRO A 98 20.58 16.00 3.76
C PRO A 98 20.72 16.86 2.51
N GLU A 99 20.54 16.26 1.33
CA GLU A 99 20.58 17.01 0.06
C GLU A 99 19.25 17.70 -0.25
N GLN A 100 18.12 17.13 0.19
CA GLN A 100 16.80 17.76 0.04
C GLN A 100 16.49 18.65 1.25
N SER A 101 16.24 19.93 1.00
CA SER A 101 15.95 20.92 2.05
C SER A 101 14.48 21.35 2.13
N ASN A 102 13.63 20.89 1.21
CA ASN A 102 12.20 21.25 1.13
C ASN A 102 11.41 20.24 0.28
N PHE A 103 10.07 20.31 0.26
CA PHE A 103 9.14 19.35 -0.38
C PHE A 103 9.05 19.42 -1.92
N ASP A 104 9.74 20.38 -2.53
CA ASP A 104 10.01 20.39 -3.96
C ASP A 104 11.14 19.41 -4.33
N GLY A 105 12.11 19.21 -3.43
CA GLY A 105 13.18 18.23 -3.57
C GLY A 105 12.87 16.88 -2.90
N TYR A 106 12.31 16.90 -1.69
CA TYR A 106 11.82 15.70 -0.98
C TYR A 106 10.43 15.34 -1.51
N ARG A 107 10.39 14.37 -2.43
CA ARG A 107 9.20 14.06 -3.20
C ARG A 107 8.20 13.24 -2.37
N LEU A 108 7.12 13.89 -1.96
CA LEU A 108 5.92 13.22 -1.46
C LEU A 108 5.03 12.72 -2.61
N ILE A 109 4.10 11.82 -2.30
CA ILE A 109 3.03 11.40 -3.21
C ILE A 109 2.17 12.59 -3.62
N ARG A 110 1.67 12.59 -4.87
CA ARG A 110 0.77 13.63 -5.41
C ARG A 110 -0.63 13.06 -5.67
N HIS A 111 -1.63 13.94 -5.83
CA HIS A 111 -3.02 13.52 -6.05
C HIS A 111 -3.21 12.58 -7.26
N SER A 112 -2.48 12.82 -8.35
CA SER A 112 -2.52 11.97 -9.54
C SER A 112 -1.87 10.59 -9.35
N GLU A 113 -1.21 10.36 -8.23
CA GLU A 113 -0.48 9.13 -7.90
C GLU A 113 -1.15 8.36 -6.75
N ALA A 114 -2.15 8.96 -6.11
CA ALA A 114 -2.97 8.30 -5.11
C ALA A 114 -3.85 7.22 -5.78
N PRO A 115 -4.27 6.18 -5.04
CA PRO A 115 -5.25 5.21 -5.55
C PRO A 115 -6.53 5.90 -6.04
N GLU A 116 -7.12 5.40 -7.11
CA GLU A 116 -8.43 5.88 -7.59
C GLU A 116 -9.55 5.59 -6.58
N SER A 117 -9.43 4.47 -5.86
CA SER A 117 -10.38 4.03 -4.85
C SER A 117 -9.69 3.37 -3.66
N ILE A 118 -10.14 3.70 -2.45
CA ILE A 118 -9.77 3.00 -1.22
C ILE A 118 -11.05 2.54 -0.53
N LYS A 119 -11.12 1.25 -0.18
CA LYS A 119 -12.23 0.67 0.57
C LYS A 119 -11.74 0.08 1.88
N VAL A 120 -12.32 0.54 2.98
CA VAL A 120 -11.98 0.09 4.34
C VAL A 120 -13.13 -0.67 4.96
N ASP A 121 -12.87 -1.90 5.40
CA ASP A 121 -13.82 -2.72 6.16
C ASP A 121 -13.24 -3.05 7.54
N PHE A 122 -14.06 -2.86 8.59
CA PHE A 122 -13.69 -3.22 9.95
C PHE A 122 -14.30 -4.56 10.36
N VAL A 123 -13.49 -5.42 10.97
CA VAL A 123 -13.97 -6.66 11.59
C VAL A 123 -14.87 -6.28 12.77
N LYS A 124 -16.14 -6.71 12.73
CA LYS A 124 -17.05 -6.54 13.87
C LYS A 124 -16.55 -7.35 15.06
N SER A 125 -16.27 -6.67 16.17
CA SER A 125 -15.65 -7.26 17.36
C SER A 125 -16.17 -6.57 18.62
N ASN A 126 -16.22 -7.31 19.72
CA ASN A 126 -16.52 -6.80 21.07
C ASN A 126 -15.25 -6.68 21.93
N ILE A 127 -14.06 -6.83 21.33
CA ILE A 127 -12.77 -6.63 22.01
C ILE A 127 -12.58 -5.13 22.25
N ASP A 128 -11.96 -4.77 23.37
CA ASP A 128 -11.64 -3.38 23.70
C ASP A 128 -10.90 -2.67 22.54
N PRO A 129 -11.14 -1.37 22.32
CA PRO A 129 -10.47 -0.61 21.27
C PRO A 129 -8.94 -0.68 21.39
N THR A 130 -8.27 -0.83 20.24
CA THR A 130 -6.80 -0.86 20.14
C THR A 130 -6.28 0.27 19.24
N GLY A 131 -4.95 0.39 19.09
CA GLY A 131 -4.35 1.50 18.34
C GLY A 131 -4.60 1.40 16.84
N LEU A 132 -4.91 2.51 16.16
CA LEU A 132 -5.21 2.55 14.72
C LEU A 132 -4.32 3.49 13.89
N GLY A 133 -3.55 4.38 14.54
CA GLY A 133 -2.75 5.40 13.83
C GLY A 133 -1.66 4.83 12.91
N GLU A 134 -1.02 3.74 13.31
CA GLU A 134 0.13 3.15 12.61
C GLU A 134 -0.19 1.85 11.85
N PRO A 135 -1.07 0.94 12.32
CA PRO A 135 -1.29 -0.37 11.66
C PRO A 135 -1.62 -0.34 10.15
N PRO A 136 -2.34 0.65 9.61
CA PRO A 136 -2.64 0.71 8.18
C PRO A 136 -1.43 1.00 7.28
N PHE A 137 -0.36 1.59 7.82
CA PHE A 137 0.75 2.13 7.05
C PHE A 137 1.75 1.08 6.55
N PRO A 138 2.28 0.14 7.37
CA PRO A 138 3.26 -0.84 6.91
C PRO A 138 2.80 -1.84 5.85
N PRO A 139 1.57 -2.44 5.92
CA PRO A 139 1.21 -3.51 5.00
C PRO A 139 1.13 -3.04 3.55
N ILE A 140 0.76 -1.77 3.28
CA ILE A 140 0.56 -1.29 1.91
C ILE A 140 1.84 -1.34 1.09
N MET A 141 3.00 -1.08 1.72
CA MET A 141 4.31 -1.15 1.07
C MET A 141 4.61 -2.56 0.55
N GLY A 142 4.25 -3.58 1.34
CA GLY A 142 4.36 -4.98 0.93
C GLY A 142 3.39 -5.35 -0.18
N ALA A 143 2.17 -4.80 -0.13
CA ALA A 143 1.17 -4.99 -1.19
C ALA A 143 1.65 -4.37 -2.52
N VAL A 144 2.19 -3.15 -2.50
CA VAL A 144 2.84 -2.50 -3.66
C VAL A 144 3.97 -3.37 -4.21
N ALA A 145 4.89 -3.85 -3.37
CA ALA A 145 6.00 -4.69 -3.82
C ALA A 145 5.53 -6.01 -4.47
N ASN A 146 4.47 -6.63 -3.92
CA ASN A 146 3.89 -7.84 -4.46
C ASN A 146 3.13 -7.60 -5.78
N ALA A 147 2.41 -6.48 -5.90
CA ALA A 147 1.76 -6.04 -7.13
C ALA A 147 2.79 -5.76 -8.23
N LEU A 148 3.86 -5.03 -7.92
CA LEU A 148 4.96 -4.78 -8.87
C LEU A 148 5.62 -6.08 -9.35
N TYR A 149 5.83 -7.05 -8.45
CA TYR A 149 6.34 -8.36 -8.85
C TYR A 149 5.37 -9.08 -9.81
N LYS A 150 4.06 -9.01 -9.54
CA LYS A 150 3.04 -9.58 -10.41
C LYS A 150 3.00 -8.90 -11.79
N ALA A 151 3.18 -7.59 -11.84
CA ALA A 151 3.18 -6.79 -13.07
C ALA A 151 4.44 -7.00 -13.92
N THR A 152 5.61 -7.10 -13.28
CA THR A 152 6.91 -7.01 -13.96
C THR A 152 7.69 -8.33 -14.00
N GLY A 153 7.31 -9.31 -13.18
CA GLY A 153 8.09 -10.52 -12.94
C GLY A 153 9.38 -10.28 -12.14
N LYS A 154 9.68 -9.05 -11.71
CA LYS A 154 10.90 -8.67 -11.01
C LYS A 154 10.61 -8.30 -9.56
N ARG A 155 11.37 -8.87 -8.62
CA ARG A 155 11.28 -8.53 -7.21
C ARG A 155 12.12 -7.29 -6.94
N HIS A 156 11.50 -6.23 -6.42
CA HIS A 156 12.19 -5.01 -5.99
C HIS A 156 12.44 -5.06 -4.48
N TYR A 157 13.69 -4.90 -4.07
CA TYR A 157 14.11 -4.96 -2.66
C TYR A 157 14.57 -3.60 -2.10
N HIS A 158 14.71 -2.59 -2.96
CA HIS A 158 15.15 -1.26 -2.60
C HIS A 158 14.02 -0.26 -2.84
N GLN A 159 13.69 0.52 -1.80
CA GLN A 159 12.79 1.67 -1.88
C GLN A 159 13.62 2.95 -1.99
N PRO A 160 13.08 4.01 -2.62
CA PRO A 160 11.76 4.07 -3.26
C PRO A 160 11.72 3.29 -4.59
N PHE A 161 10.60 2.60 -4.86
CA PHE A 161 10.53 1.71 -6.03
C PHE A 161 10.55 2.46 -7.38
N ASN A 162 10.05 3.70 -7.45
CA ASN A 162 10.00 4.48 -8.70
C ASN A 162 11.36 4.61 -9.40
N LYS A 163 12.46 4.62 -8.65
CA LYS A 163 13.84 4.69 -9.18
C LYS A 163 14.29 3.42 -9.87
N HIS A 164 13.67 2.30 -9.55
CA HIS A 164 14.12 0.97 -9.96
C HIS A 164 13.19 0.31 -11.01
N ILE A 165 12.03 0.92 -11.28
CA ILE A 165 11.06 0.44 -12.27
C ILE A 165 11.42 0.91 -13.70
N LYS A 166 12.32 1.90 -13.86
CA LYS A 166 12.81 2.36 -15.18
C LYS A 166 14.16 1.72 -15.58
N SER A 167 14.11 0.91 -16.64
CA SER A 167 15.14 0.64 -17.68
C SER A 167 15.13 -0.84 -18.12
N VAL A 168 14.12 -1.22 -18.92
CA VAL A 168 14.43 -2.07 -20.07
C VAL A 168 14.45 -1.10 -21.24
N THR A 169 15.62 -0.63 -21.61
CA THR A 169 15.83 -0.06 -22.94
C THR A 169 15.39 -1.15 -23.90
N THR A 170 14.30 -0.92 -24.62
CA THR A 170 13.97 -1.76 -25.77
C THR A 170 15.09 -1.51 -26.77
N ASP A 171 16.12 -2.35 -26.74
CA ASP A 171 17.01 -2.53 -27.88
C ASP A 171 16.13 -3.02 -29.02
N PHE A 172 15.55 -2.08 -29.77
CA PHE A 172 15.12 -2.37 -31.12
C PHE A 172 16.39 -2.65 -31.93
N LYS A 173 16.85 -3.90 -31.86
CA LYS A 173 17.65 -4.47 -32.93
C LYS A 173 16.71 -4.68 -34.11
N THR A 174 16.67 -3.69 -35.00
CA THR A 174 16.82 -3.80 -36.47
C THR A 174 16.73 -2.41 -37.07
#